data_AF-A0A9E9C3T3-F1
#
_entry.id   AF-A0A9E9C3T3-F1
#
_cell.length_a   1.000
_cell.length_b   1.000
_cell.length_c   1.000
_cell.angle_alpha   90.00
_cell.angle_beta   90.00
_cell.angle_gamma   90.00
#
_symmetry.space_group_name_H-M   'P 1'
#
loop_
_entity.id
_entity.type
_entity.pdbx_description
1 polymer ?
#
loop_
_entity_poly.entity_id
_entity_poly.type
_entity_poly.pdbx_seq_one_letter_code
_entity_poly.pdbx_strand_id
1 'polypeptide(L)'
;MQLVSLIQYMCGTLTQLFLFCRYGDAVLNESSLGMGQGPFAAAYWCVSPRVRRELTMLGASMMTPRHLRAGPFNHLDLPSFILIVRTAYSYYAVLGQKE
;
A
#
# COMPACT_ATOMS: atom_id res chain seq x y z
N MET A 1 36.06 4.87 2.92
CA MET A 1 35.11 5.64 3.74
C MET A 1 33.89 6.09 2.95
N GLN A 2 34.04 6.77 1.80
CA GLN A 2 32.92 7.31 1.01
C GLN A 2 31.97 6.23 0.44
N LEU A 3 32.48 5.10 -0.03
CA LEU A 3 31.66 3.99 -0.55
C LEU A 3 30.72 3.42 0.53
N VAL A 4 31.22 3.28 1.77
CA VAL A 4 30.44 2.77 2.90
C VAL A 4 29.30 3.73 3.24
N SER A 5 29.57 5.04 3.26
CA SER A 5 28.55 6.06 3.47
C SER A 5 27.48 6.05 2.36
N LEU A 6 27.88 5.86 1.10
CA LEU A 6 26.95 5.80 -0.03
C LEU A 6 26.04 4.57 0.05
N ILE A 7 26.60 3.40 0.37
CA ILE A 7 25.86 2.15 0.53
C ILE A 7 24.90 2.25 1.72
N GLN A 8 25.33 2.82 2.85
CA GLN A 8 24.44 3.06 4.00
C GLN A 8 23.28 3.97 3.64
N TYR A 9 23.53 5.04 2.88
CA TYR A 9 22.49 5.97 2.44
C TYR A 9 21.48 5.30 1.51
N MET A 10 21.97 4.51 0.53
CA MET A 10 21.10 3.72 -0.35
C MET A 10 20.26 2.71 0.43
N CYS A 11 20.88 1.97 1.34
CA CYS A 11 20.20 0.98 2.16
C CYS A 11 19.11 1.62 3.02
N GLY A 12 19.42 2.73 3.71
CA GLY A 12 18.46 3.46 4.53
C GLY A 12 17.26 3.99 3.72
N THR A 13 17.52 4.55 2.53
CA THR A 13 16.45 5.07 1.66
C THR A 13 15.55 3.93 1.14
N LEU A 14 16.13 2.78 0.78
CA LEU A 14 15.38 1.60 0.36
C LEU A 14 14.56 1.00 1.50
N THR A 15 15.12 0.91 2.72
CA THR A 15 14.39 0.43 3.90
C THR A 15 13.21 1.34 4.24
N GLN A 16 13.41 2.65 4.19
CA GLN A 16 12.34 3.61 4.42
C GLN A 16 11.21 3.45 3.39
N LEU A 17 11.53 3.35 2.10
CA LEU A 17 10.55 3.13 1.04
C LEU A 17 9.83 1.78 1.20
N PHE A 18 10.56 0.72 1.54
CA PHE A 18 10.01 -0.61 1.78
C PHE A 18 9.01 -0.62 2.95
N LEU A 19 9.35 0.04 4.06
CA LEU A 19 8.44 0.19 5.19
C LEU A 19 7.15 0.91 4.78
N PHE A 20 7.25 2.02 4.05
CA PHE A 20 6.06 2.74 3.57
C PHE A 20 5.18 1.88 2.65
N CYS A 21 5.77 1.13 1.71
CA CYS A 21 5.02 0.22 0.84
C CYS A 21 4.39 -0.95 1.63
N ARG A 22 5.09 -1.52 2.62
CA ARG A 22 4.58 -2.63 3.44
C ARG A 22 3.44 -2.21 4.36
N TYR A 23 3.57 -1.06 5.03
CA TYR A 23 2.48 -0.52 5.83
C TYR A 23 1.31 -0.08 4.95
N GLY A 24 1.59 0.41 3.74
CA GLY A 24 0.55 0.77 2.77
C GLY A 24 -0.31 -0.41 2.34
N ASP A 25 0.33 -1.52 1.99
CA ASP A 25 -0.30 -2.78 1.64
C ASP A 25 -1.03 -3.43 2.83
N ALA A 26 -0.42 -3.41 4.02
CA ALA A 26 -1.05 -3.95 5.24
C ALA A 26 -2.33 -3.19 5.61
N VAL A 27 -2.31 -1.85 5.57
CA VAL A 27 -3.51 -1.03 5.83
C VAL A 27 -4.60 -1.29 4.78
N LEU A 28 -4.22 -1.47 3.52
CA LEU A 28 -5.16 -1.83 2.46
C LEU A 28 -5.82 -3.18 2.75
N ASN A 29 -5.02 -4.20 3.06
CA ASN A 29 -5.47 -5.56 3.32
C ASN A 29 -6.37 -5.65 4.56
N GLU A 30 -6.02 -4.94 5.63
CA GLU A 30 -6.85 -4.83 6.84
C GLU A 30 -8.18 -4.11 6.54
N SER A 31 -8.14 -3.05 5.73
CA SER A 31 -9.35 -2.31 5.35
C SER A 31 -10.28 -3.10 4.43
N SER A 32 -9.75 -3.93 3.53
CA SER A 32 -10.56 -4.73 2.60
C SER A 32 -11.19 -5.96 3.25
N LEU A 33 -10.43 -6.66 4.11
CA LEU A 33 -10.88 -7.89 4.76
C LEU A 33 -11.65 -7.64 6.07
N GLY A 34 -11.20 -6.68 6.88
CA GLY A 34 -11.75 -6.44 8.23
C GLY A 34 -13.02 -5.59 8.25
N MET A 35 -13.11 -4.58 7.38
CA MET A 35 -14.23 -3.62 7.42
C MET A 35 -15.52 -4.18 6.82
N GLY A 36 -15.43 -5.16 5.91
CA GLY A 36 -16.60 -5.85 5.37
C GLY A 36 -17.27 -6.78 6.38
N GLN A 37 -16.51 -7.45 7.26
CA GLN A 37 -17.10 -8.46 8.14
C GLN A 37 -17.93 -7.87 9.29
N GLY A 38 -17.58 -6.69 9.82
CA GLY A 38 -18.28 -6.08 10.95
C GLY A 38 -19.77 -5.78 10.69
N PRO A 39 -20.13 -5.03 9.62
CA PRO A 39 -21.52 -4.71 9.30
C PRO A 39 -22.36 -5.93 8.90
N PHE A 40 -21.73 -6.93 8.27
CA PHE A 40 -22.40 -8.17 7.86
C PHE A 40 -22.54 -9.19 9.00
N ALA A 41 -21.67 -9.14 10.03
CA ALA A 41 -21.75 -9.97 11.23
C ALA A 41 -22.73 -9.41 12.28
N ALA A 42 -23.08 -8.13 12.21
CA ALA A 42 -24.19 -7.59 12.99
C ALA A 42 -25.49 -8.31 12.56
N ALA A 43 -26.34 -8.70 13.53
CA ALA A 43 -27.58 -9.43 13.29
C ALA A 43 -28.58 -8.61 12.44
N TYR A 44 -28.33 -8.56 11.13
CA TYR A 44 -29.02 -7.76 10.12
C TYR A 44 -30.55 -7.99 10.10
N TRP A 45 -30.97 -9.16 10.55
CA TRP A 45 -32.36 -9.60 10.67
C TRP A 45 -33.10 -8.99 11.87
N CYS A 46 -32.39 -8.54 12.92
CA CYS A 46 -32.96 -7.97 14.13
C CYS A 46 -32.97 -6.43 14.13
N VAL A 47 -32.48 -5.80 13.07
CA VAL A 47 -32.21 -4.35 13.02
C VAL A 47 -33.32 -3.61 12.26
N SER A 48 -33.68 -2.42 12.75
CA SER A 48 -34.72 -1.59 12.12
C SER A 48 -34.37 -1.21 10.67
N PRO A 49 -35.38 -1.02 9.78
CA PRO A 49 -35.14 -0.73 8.36
C PRO A 49 -34.34 0.56 8.11
N ARG A 50 -34.36 1.53 9.04
CA ARG A 50 -33.53 2.74 8.97
C ARG A 50 -32.05 2.43 9.19
N VAL A 51 -31.73 1.69 10.26
CA VAL A 51 -30.34 1.31 10.58
C VAL A 51 -29.80 0.33 9.54
N ARG A 52 -30.66 -0.50 8.94
CA ARG A 52 -30.32 -1.38 7.82
C ARG A 52 -29.81 -0.59 6.60
N ARG A 53 -30.46 0.53 6.26
CA ARG A 53 -30.02 1.41 5.16
C ARG A 53 -28.65 2.03 5.46
N GLU A 54 -28.46 2.53 6.67
CA GLU A 54 -27.18 3.11 7.10
C GLU A 54 -26.05 2.07 7.07
N LEU A 55 -26.29 0.84 7.55
CA LEU A 55 -25.32 -0.26 7.48
C LEU A 55 -24.97 -0.65 6.04
N THR A 56 -25.94 -0.66 5.12
CA THR A 56 -25.65 -0.95 3.70
C THR A 56 -24.86 0.17 3.03
N MET A 57 -25.12 1.44 3.36
CA MET A 57 -24.33 2.58 2.86
C MET A 57 -22.91 2.55 3.43
N LEU A 58 -22.77 2.24 4.72
CA LEU A 58 -21.48 2.07 5.38
C LEU A 58 -20.69 0.92 4.74
N GLY A 59 -21.31 -0.25 4.55
CA GLY A 59 -20.69 -1.39 3.88
C GLY A 59 -20.26 -1.08 2.44
N ALA A 60 -21.11 -0.39 1.66
CA ALA A 60 -20.75 0.05 0.32
C ALA A 60 -19.58 1.05 0.31
N SER A 61 -19.53 1.95 1.30
CA SER A 61 -18.41 2.89 1.48
C SER A 61 -17.15 2.25 2.04
N MET A 62 -17.24 1.07 2.66
CA MET A 62 -16.10 0.30 3.16
C MET A 62 -15.53 -0.64 2.09
N MET A 63 -16.35 -1.05 1.11
CA MET A 63 -15.91 -1.86 -0.03
C MET A 63 -15.06 -1.08 -1.05
N THR A 64 -14.91 0.24 -0.92
CA THR A 64 -13.99 1.01 -1.76
C THR A 64 -12.57 0.91 -1.19
N PRO A 65 -11.66 0.14 -1.83
CA PRO A 65 -10.30 -0.02 -1.33
C PRO A 65 -9.59 1.34 -1.35
N ARG A 66 -9.22 1.84 -0.18
CA ARG A 66 -8.43 3.07 -0.05
C ARG A 66 -6.96 2.76 -0.28
N HIS A 67 -6.56 2.72 -1.53
CA HIS A 67 -5.14 2.66 -1.87
C HIS A 67 -4.41 3.89 -1.38
N LEU A 68 -3.36 3.68 -0.58
CA LEU A 68 -2.38 4.71 -0.27
C LEU A 68 -1.64 5.07 -1.57
N ARG A 69 -1.98 6.24 -2.11
CA ARG A 69 -1.36 6.79 -3.30
C ARG A 69 -0.25 7.76 -2.89
N ALA A 70 0.95 7.59 -3.43
CA ALA A 70 1.98 8.62 -3.42
C ALA A 70 1.61 9.68 -4.48
N GLY A 71 0.65 10.55 -4.13
CA GLY A 71 0.13 11.57 -5.02
C GLY A 71 -0.59 11.00 -6.28
N PRO A 72 -0.68 11.76 -7.38
CA PRO A 72 -1.24 11.27 -8.64
C PRO A 72 -0.30 10.35 -9.43
N PHE A 73 0.92 10.14 -8.93
CA PHE A 73 2.03 9.57 -9.71
C PHE A 73 2.24 8.07 -9.48
N ASN A 74 2.00 7.54 -8.26
CA ASN A 74 2.21 6.12 -8.03
C ASN A 74 1.41 5.55 -6.85
N HIS A 75 1.06 4.27 -6.94
CA HIS A 75 0.49 3.51 -5.84
C HIS A 75 1.62 2.96 -4.94
N LEU A 76 1.54 3.21 -3.63
CA LEU A 76 2.48 2.68 -2.64
C LEU A 76 2.17 1.20 -2.40
N ASP A 77 2.67 0.35 -3.29
CA ASP A 77 2.44 -1.09 -3.28
C ASP A 77 3.77 -1.83 -3.44
N LEU A 78 3.84 -3.07 -2.95
CA LEU A 78 5.03 -3.92 -3.04
C LEU A 78 5.56 -4.13 -4.49
N PRO A 79 4.71 -4.38 -5.51
CA PRO A 79 5.10 -4.40 -6.92
C PRO A 79 5.72 -3.08 -7.41
N SER A 80 5.23 -1.93 -6.96
CA SER A 80 5.80 -0.62 -7.32
C SER A 80 7.23 -0.48 -6.77
N PHE A 81 7.48 -0.96 -5.55
CA PHE A 81 8.83 -0.99 -4.98
C PHE A 81 9.80 -1.85 -5.82
N ILE A 82 9.36 -3.06 -6.21
CA ILE A 82 10.17 -3.95 -7.06
C ILE A 82 10.46 -3.29 -8.41
N LEU A 83 9.50 -2.58 -8.99
CA LEU A 83 9.69 -1.84 -10.24
C LEU A 83 10.77 -0.77 -10.08
N ILE A 84 10.74 0.02 -9.00
CA ILE A 84 11.73 1.07 -8.71
C ILE A 84 13.14 0.48 -8.55
N VAL A 85 13.26 -0.66 -7.85
CA VAL A 85 14.56 -1.33 -7.68
C VAL A 85 15.08 -1.87 -9.02
N ARG A 86 14.20 -2.47 -9.85
CA ARG A 86 14.59 -2.98 -11.17
C ARG A 86 15.00 -1.86 -12.12
N THR A 87 14.29 -0.73 -12.13
CA THR A 87 14.66 0.42 -12.96
C THR A 87 15.98 1.02 -12.49
N ALA A 88 16.19 1.18 -11.18
CA ALA A 88 17.47 1.64 -10.63
C ALA A 88 18.64 0.73 -11.03
N TYR A 89 18.46 -0.60 -10.95
CA TYR A 89 19.48 -1.56 -11.39
C TYR A 89 19.69 -1.52 -12.90
N SER A 90 18.63 -1.37 -13.70
CA SER A 90 18.73 -1.20 -15.15
C SER A 90 19.54 0.04 -15.51
N TYR A 91 19.31 1.16 -14.83
CA TYR A 91 20.11 2.38 -15.01
C TYR A 91 21.58 2.15 -14.65
N TYR A 92 21.84 1.49 -13.52
CA TYR A 92 23.20 1.14 -13.12
C TYR A 92 23.90 0.26 -14.15
N ALA A 93 23.24 -0.78 -14.65
CA ALA A 93 23.78 -1.70 -15.65
C ALA A 93 24.11 -1.00 -16.98
N VAL A 94 23.24 -0.08 -17.43
CA VAL A 94 23.47 0.72 -18.65
C VAL A 94 24.63 1.70 -18.48
N LEU A 95 24.74 2.35 -17.33
CA LEU A 95 25.84 3.27 -17.03
C LEU A 95 27.17 2.53 -16.89
N GLY A 96 27.17 1.34 -16.28
CA GLY A 96 28.36 0.49 -16.15
C GLY A 96 28.83 -0.15 -17.47
N GLN A 97 27.98 -0.21 -18.50
CA GLN A 97 28.39 -0.63 -19.86
C GLN A 97 29.06 0.49 -20.66
N LYS A 98 29.03 1.73 -20.18
CA LYS A 98 29.65 2.89 -20.85
C LYS A 98 31.06 3.20 -20.33
N GLU A 99 31.60 2.37 -19.43
CA GLU A 99 33.02 2.35 -19.04
C GLU A 99 33.77 1.22 -19.75
#